data_AF-A0A1N6FCM0-F1
#
_entry.id   AF-A0A1N6FCM0-F1
#
_cell.length_a   1.000
_cell.length_b   1.000
_cell.length_c   1.000
_cell.angle_alpha   90.00
_cell.angle_beta   90.00
_cell.angle_gamma   90.00
#
_symmetry.space_group_name_H-M   'P 1'
#
loop_
_entity.id
_entity.type
_entity.pdbx_description
1 polymer ?
#
loop_
_entity_poly.entity_id
_entity_poly.type
_entity_poly.pdbx_seq_one_letter_code
_entity_poly.pdbx_strand_id
1 'polypeptide(L)' 'MLTFKCAACRRKLWKYYKIGKGEVVRCHKDRIKKIFEIDERDGKVFCLCGRPIGVDKEGHYRMIRNACTYSGTKESKK' A
#
# COMPACT_ATOMS: atom_id res chain seq x y z
N MET A 1 -2.96 -11.75 -5.05
CA MET A 1 -3.19 -10.30 -4.78
C MET A 1 -2.58 -9.91 -3.43
N LEU A 2 -1.99 -8.71 -3.28
CA LEU A 2 -1.40 -8.25 -2.02
C LEU A 2 -2.39 -7.36 -1.24
N THR A 3 -2.51 -7.57 0.06
CA THR A 3 -3.25 -6.65 0.94
C THR A 3 -2.26 -5.88 1.79
N PHE A 4 -2.24 -4.56 1.63
CA PHE A 4 -1.46 -3.67 2.46
C PHE A 4 -2.20 -3.40 3.77
N LYS A 5 -1.45 -3.46 4.86
CA LYS A 5 -1.91 -3.20 6.21
C LYS A 5 -0.97 -2.23 6.89
N CYS A 6 -1.50 -1.47 7.84
CA CYS A 6 -0.66 -0.63 8.69
C CYS A 6 0.14 -1.52 9.66
N ALA A 7 1.44 -1.27 9.81
CA ALA A 7 2.27 -2.03 10.76
C ALA A 7 1.86 -1.78 12.22
N ALA A 8 1.31 -0.60 12.54
CA ALA A 8 0.91 -0.24 13.90
C ALA A 8 -0.49 -0.76 14.26
N CYS A 9 -1.52 -0.41 13.49
CA CYS A 9 -2.91 -0.77 13.82
C CYS A 9 -3.42 -2.04 13.12
N ARG A 10 -2.63 -2.64 12.21
CA ARG A 10 -2.98 -3.83 11.41
C ARG A 10 -4.25 -3.69 10.55
N ARG A 11 -4.83 -2.49 10.44
CA ARG A 11 -5.95 -2.19 9.55
C ARG A 11 -5.55 -2.34 8.09
N LYS A 12 -6.53 -2.69 7.25
CA LYS A 12 -6.35 -2.83 5.81
C LYS A 12 -6.34 -1.44 5.17
N LEU A 13 -5.30 -1.14 4.41
CA LEU A 13 -5.13 0.13 3.72
C LEU A 13 -5.67 0.02 2.29
N TRP A 14 -5.14 -0.91 1.51
CA TRP A 14 -5.58 -1.17 0.14
C TRP A 14 -5.23 -2.57 -0.34
N LYS A 15 -5.90 -3.00 -1.42
CA LYS A 15 -5.54 -4.17 -2.21
C LYS A 15 -4.71 -3.74 -3.41
N TYR A 16 -3.51 -4.32 -3.52
CA TYR A 16 -2.58 -4.07 -4.60
C TYR A 16 -2.42 -5.30 -5.48
N TYR A 17 -2.62 -5.13 -6.78
CA TYR A 17 -2.43 -6.18 -7.76
C TYR A 17 -0.98 -6.18 -8.23
N LYS A 18 -0.16 -7.02 -7.60
CA LYS A 18 1.25 -7.19 -7.96
C LYS A 18 1.40 -8.20 -9.10
N ILE A 19 1.95 -7.73 -10.21
CA ILE A 19 2.33 -8.54 -11.38
C ILE A 19 3.87 -8.57 -11.44
N GLY A 20 4.48 -9.75 -11.48
CA GLY A 20 5.92 -9.96 -11.60
C GLY A 20 6.68 -10.27 -10.30
N LYS A 21 7.97 -10.63 -10.45
CA LYS A 21 8.92 -10.87 -9.35
C LYS A 21 9.71 -9.59 -9.10
N GLY A 22 9.65 -9.04 -7.88
CA GLY A 22 10.33 -7.81 -7.47
C GLY A 22 9.77 -7.30 -6.14
N GLU A 23 10.45 -6.38 -5.45
CA GLU A 23 9.94 -5.80 -4.20
C GLU A 23 8.97 -4.63 -4.46
N VAL A 24 7.95 -4.44 -3.62
CA VAL A 24 7.00 -3.32 -3.81
C VAL A 24 7.54 -2.07 -3.13
N VAL A 25 8.56 -1.46 -3.72
CA VAL A 25 9.10 -0.17 -3.26
C VAL A 25 8.23 1.00 -3.74
N ARG A 26 7.69 0.87 -4.97
CA ARG A 26 6.79 1.85 -5.60
C ARG A 26 5.44 1.17 -5.86
N CYS A 27 4.38 1.71 -5.26
CA CYS A 27 3.01 1.23 -5.46
C CYS A 27 2.34 2.11 -6.52
N HIS A 28 2.21 1.59 -7.75
CA HIS A 28 1.52 2.33 -8.81
C HIS A 28 0.03 2.44 -8.52
N LYS A 29 -0.54 3.65 -8.65
CA LYS A 29 -1.97 3.90 -8.38
C LYS A 29 -2.86 3.04 -9.28
N ASP A 30 -2.46 2.88 -10.53
CA ASP A 30 -3.13 2.05 -11.54
C ASP A 30 -3.37 0.59 -11.11
N ARG A 31 -2.49 0.05 -10.26
CA ARG A 31 -2.56 -1.34 -9.77
C ARG A 31 -3.29 -1.47 -8.43
N ILE A 32 -3.77 -0.36 -7.86
CA ILE A 32 -4.57 -0.37 -6.64
C ILE A 32 -6.00 -0.72 -7.01
N LYS A 33 -6.40 -1.94 -6.67
CA LYS A 33 -7.74 -2.45 -6.96
C LYS A 33 -8.80 -1.89 -6.02
N LYS A 34 -8.41 -1.58 -4.78
CA LYS A 34 -9.33 -1.11 -3.75
C LYS A 34 -8.59 -0.36 -2.67
N ILE A 35 -9.04 0.84 -2.35
CA ILE A 35 -8.63 1.62 -1.19
C ILE A 35 -9.68 1.40 -0.09
N PHE A 36 -9.25 1.26 1.16
CA PHE A 36 -10.12 1.12 2.32
C PHE A 36 -10.08 2.40 3.16
N GLU A 37 -9.21 2.42 4.18
CA GLU A 37 -9.18 3.46 5.22
C GLU A 37 -7.79 4.10 5.26
N ILE A 38 -7.59 5.12 4.41
CA ILE A 38 -6.39 5.94 4.37
C ILE A 38 -6.77 7.42 4.38
N ASP A 39 -5.89 8.25 4.89
CA ASP A 39 -6.03 9.71 4.93
C ASP A 39 -4.87 10.30 4.13
N GLU A 40 -5.18 11.02 3.05
CA GLU A 40 -4.17 11.64 2.20
C GLU A 40 -4.10 13.14 2.53
N ARG A 41 -2.99 13.59 3.13
CA ARG A 41 -2.75 15.00 3.47
C ARG A 41 -1.38 15.43 3.00
N ASP A 42 -1.31 16.59 2.33
CA ASP A 42 -0.03 17.21 1.95
C ASP A 42 0.88 16.30 1.11
N GLY A 43 0.29 15.52 0.19
CA GLY A 43 1.03 14.54 -0.60
C GLY A 43 1.63 13.40 0.23
N LYS A 44 1.17 13.20 1.46
CA LYS A 44 1.52 12.06 2.31
C LYS A 44 0.28 11.24 2.58
N VAL A 45 0.46 9.93 2.58
CA VAL A 45 -0.57 8.98 2.95
C VAL A 45 -0.37 8.62 4.41
N PHE A 46 -1.38 8.89 5.20
CA PHE A 46 -1.50 8.50 6.59
C PHE A 46 -2.54 7.39 6.74
N CYS A 47 -2.36 6.58 7.77
CA CYS A 47 -3.43 5.73 8.23
C CYS A 47 -4.26 6.51 9.25
N LEU A 48 -5.52 6.13 9.44
CA LEU A 48 -6.40 6.70 10.47
C LEU A 48 -5.84 6.60 11.90
N CYS A 49 -4.81 5.77 12.13
CA CYS A 49 -4.08 5.75 13.39
C CYS A 49 -3.06 6.89 13.56
N GLY A 50 -2.92 7.79 12.59
CA GLY A 50 -1.98 8.91 12.59
C GLY A 50 -0.57 8.57 12.09
N ARG A 51 -0.31 7.33 11.67
CA ARG A 51 1.03 6.91 11.22
C ARG A 51 1.22 7.16 9.71
N PRO A 52 2.35 7.74 9.27
CA PRO A 52 2.63 7.94 7.85
C PRO A 52 2.94 6.61 7.18
N ILE A 53 2.15 6.24 6.19
CA ILE A 53 2.18 4.98 5.43
C ILE A 53 3.06 5.11 4.19
N GLY A 54 2.97 6.25 3.52
CA GLY A 54 3.70 6.51 2.30
C GLY A 54 3.66 7.99 1.94
N VAL A 55 4.35 8.32 0.87
CA VAL A 55 4.30 9.63 0.24
C VAL A 55 3.67 9.44 -1.12
N ASP A 56 2.66 10.23 -1.43
CA ASP A 56 2.13 10.32 -2.76
C ASP A 56 3.15 11.01 -3.66
N LYS A 57 3.61 10.28 -4.68
CA LYS A 57 4.34 10.87 -5.79
C LYS A 57 3.46 10.73 -7.01
N GLU A 58 3.54 11.71 -7.90
CA GLU A 58 2.79 11.71 -9.14
C GLU A 58 2.92 10.33 -9.85
N GLY A 59 1.78 9.64 -10.01
CA GLY A 59 1.68 8.30 -10.58
C GLY A 59 1.96 7.09 -9.65
N HIS A 60 2.60 7.25 -8.49
CA HIS A 60 2.87 6.13 -7.57
C HIS A 60 3.02 6.55 -6.10
N TYR A 61 2.51 5.72 -5.19
CA TYR A 61 2.78 5.85 -3.76
C TYR A 61 4.16 5.28 -3.44
N ARG A 62 5.05 6.12 -2.93
CA ARG A 62 6.32 5.69 -2.33
C ARG A 62 6.04 5.24 -0.90
N MET A 63 5.99 3.93 -0.68
CA MET A 63 5.68 3.37 0.64
C MET A 63 6.89 3.41 1.57
N ILE A 64 6.62 3.63 2.86
CA ILE A 64 7.62 3.57 3.91
C ILE A 64 7.68 2.12 4.41
N ARG A 65 8.81 1.44 4.17
CA ARG A 65 9.00 0.01 4.45
C ARG A 65 8.70 -0.38 5.91
N ASN A 66 8.94 0.53 6.86
CA ASN A 66 8.70 0.33 8.29
C ASN A 66 7.29 0.71 8.77
N ALA A 67 6.47 1.35 7.92
CA ALA A 67 5.14 1.79 8.31
C ALA A 67 4.02 0.86 7.84
N CYS A 68 4.29 0.08 6.79
CA CYS A 68 3.33 -0.82 6.18
C CYS A 68 3.82 -2.25 6.20
N THR A 69 2.92 -3.17 6.52
CA THR A 69 3.11 -4.58 6.28
C THR A 69 2.21 -5.00 5.13
N TYR A 70 2.69 -5.86 4.25
CA TYR A 70 1.84 -6.48 3.25
C TYR A 70 1.74 -7.97 3.54
N SER A 71 0.53 -8.49 3.41
CA SER A 71 0.27 -9.92 3.50
C SER A 71 -0.55 -10.30 2.28
N GLY A 72 -0.08 -11.30 1.55
CA GLY A 72 -0.81 -11.81 0.42
C GLY A 72 -0.04 -12.88 -0.31
N THR A 73 -0.77 -13.88 -0.75
CA THR A 73 -0.29 -14.91 -1.66
C THR A 73 -0.13 -14.24 -3.03
N LYS A 74 1.04 -14.41 -3.65
CA LYS A 74 1.18 -14.13 -5.10
C LYS A 74 0.10 -14.98 -5.76
N GLU A 75 -0.84 -14.33 -6.46
CA GLU A 75 -1.75 -15.12 -7.28
C GLU A 75 -0.90 -15.62 -8.43
N SER A 76 -0.52 -16.89 -8.37
CA SER A 76 -0.05 -17.61 -9.54
C SER A 76 -1.24 -17.63 -10.50
N LYS A 77 -1.10 -17.00 -11.66
CA LYS A 77 -2.03 -17.20 -12.78
C LYS A 77 -2.13 -18.73 -12.98
N LYS A 78 -3.33 -19.28 -12.79
CA LYS A 78 -3.68 -20.59 -13.33
C LYS A 78 -3.88 -20.45 -14.84
#